data_AF-A0AA42PTN9-F1
#
_entry.id   AF-A0AA42PTN9-F1
#
_cell.length_a   1.000
_cell.length_b   1.000
_cell.length_c   1.000
_cell.angle_alpha   90.00
_cell.angle_beta   90.00
_cell.angle_gamma   90.00
#
_symmetry.space_group_name_H-M   'P 1'
#
loop_
_entity.id
_entity.type
_entity.pdbx_description
1 polymer ?
#
loop_
_entity_poly.entity_id
_entity_poly.type
_entity_poly.pdbx_seq_one_letter_code
_entity_poly.pdbx_strand_id
1 'polypeptide(L)'
;MSDITMTNKIMHIHLSSWRYFAALTLPPLAMIFNLLFSASCMLLMALFLLTHYYCWRLWLDERLFQLIESESDLTEFDNGMAHLWAKRKRNTCSLVERWYGARVLFYKAIFSLLALWFVSLCISLYKTLG
;
A
#
# COMPACT_ATOMS: atom_id res chain seq x y z
N MET A 1 -1.74 -8.31 27.59
CA MET A 1 -2.82 -8.30 26.56
C MET A 1 -3.13 -6.88 26.04
N SER A 2 -3.02 -5.82 26.85
CA SER A 2 -3.25 -4.42 26.42
C SER A 2 -2.29 -3.89 25.34
N ASP A 3 -1.02 -4.29 25.39
CA ASP A 3 -0.01 -3.74 24.46
C ASP A 3 -0.19 -4.23 23.03
N ILE A 4 -0.68 -5.48 22.87
CA ILE A 4 -0.95 -6.09 21.57
C ILE A 4 -2.16 -5.44 20.91
N THR A 5 -3.21 -5.15 21.68
CA THR A 5 -4.43 -4.49 21.18
C THR A 5 -4.16 -3.03 20.82
N MET A 6 -3.38 -2.30 21.63
CA MET A 6 -2.97 -0.94 21.28
C MET A 6 -2.07 -0.87 20.04
N THR A 7 -1.10 -1.79 19.91
CA THR A 7 -0.24 -1.86 18.72
C THR A 7 -1.04 -2.15 17.47
N ASN A 8 -2.05 -3.04 17.54
CA ASN A 8 -2.92 -3.34 16.41
C ASN A 8 -3.74 -2.12 15.97
N LYS A 9 -4.30 -1.35 16.92
CA LYS A 9 -5.03 -0.11 16.63
C LYS A 9 -4.15 0.96 15.99
N ILE A 10 -2.92 1.14 16.49
CA ILE A 10 -1.94 2.06 15.88
C ILE A 10 -1.64 1.62 14.45
N MET A 11 -1.42 0.32 14.23
CA MET A 11 -1.14 -0.22 12.90
C MET A 11 -2.32 -0.02 11.94
N HIS A 12 -3.55 -0.21 12.41
CA HIS A 12 -4.77 0.03 11.66
C HIS A 12 -4.86 1.49 11.18
N ILE A 13 -4.60 2.45 12.07
CA ILE A 13 -4.57 3.88 11.73
C ILE A 13 -3.49 4.16 10.66
N HIS A 14 -2.28 3.61 10.81
CA HIS A 14 -1.24 3.78 9.80
C HIS A 14 -1.62 3.20 8.44
N LEU A 15 -2.25 2.02 8.41
CA LEU A 15 -2.72 1.39 7.18
C LEU A 15 -3.81 2.22 6.50
N SER A 16 -4.73 2.81 7.27
CA SER A 16 -5.80 3.71 6.77
C SER A 16 -5.26 4.93 6.00
N SER A 17 -3.96 5.21 6.12
CA SER A 17 -3.28 6.28 5.38
C SER A 17 -3.24 6.05 3.86
N TRP A 18 -3.59 4.85 3.37
CA TRP A 18 -3.73 4.55 1.94
C TRP A 18 -4.63 5.56 1.21
N ARG A 19 -5.64 6.13 1.90
CA ARG A 19 -6.54 7.14 1.35
C ARG A 19 -5.79 8.41 0.96
N TYR A 20 -4.85 8.84 1.82
CA TYR A 20 -4.02 10.01 1.55
C TYR A 20 -3.04 9.74 0.42
N PHE A 21 -2.44 8.54 0.37
CA PHE A 21 -1.57 8.16 -0.74
C PHE A 21 -2.32 8.13 -2.07
N ALA A 22 -3.53 7.56 -2.11
CA ALA A 22 -4.36 7.57 -3.30
C ALA A 22 -4.74 9.01 -3.72
N ALA A 23 -5.11 9.88 -2.78
CA ALA A 23 -5.39 11.29 -3.08
C ALA A 23 -4.15 12.02 -3.62
N LEU A 24 -2.96 11.75 -3.07
CA LEU A 24 -1.70 12.35 -3.51
C LEU A 24 -1.23 11.86 -4.89
N THR A 25 -1.83 10.80 -5.45
CA THR A 25 -1.58 10.39 -6.84
C THR A 25 -2.40 11.18 -7.87
N LEU A 26 -3.40 11.98 -7.47
CA LEU A 26 -4.25 12.74 -8.39
C LEU A 26 -3.50 13.79 -9.20
N PRO A 27 -2.57 14.60 -8.64
CA PRO A 27 -1.83 15.57 -9.44
C PRO A 27 -0.91 14.94 -10.50
N PRO A 28 -0.10 13.90 -10.17
CA PRO A 28 0.65 13.15 -11.19
C PRO A 28 -0.27 12.52 -12.25
N LEU A 29 -1.45 12.04 -11.86
CA LEU A 29 -2.45 11.51 -12.80
C LEU A 29 -2.94 12.59 -13.79
N ALA A 30 -3.24 13.80 -13.30
CA ALA A 30 -3.60 14.92 -14.16
C ALA A 30 -2.46 15.26 -15.13
N MET A 31 -1.20 15.18 -14.70
CA MET A 31 -0.04 15.34 -15.60
C MET A 31 0.02 14.25 -16.67
N ILE A 32 -0.23 12.97 -16.34
CA ILE A 32 -0.26 11.87 -17.32
C ILE A 32 -1.21 12.21 -18.49
N PHE A 33 -2.40 12.73 -18.21
CA PHE A 33 -3.35 13.14 -19.26
C PHE A 33 -2.84 14.29 -20.15
N ASN A 34 -1.98 15.17 -19.63
CA ASN A 34 -1.35 16.24 -20.41
C ASN A 34 -0.11 15.77 -21.21
N LEU A 35 0.36 14.55 -20.96
CA LEU A 35 1.58 13.97 -21.54
C LEU A 35 1.29 12.81 -22.49
N LEU A 36 0.01 12.60 -22.86
CA LEU A 36 -0.43 11.51 -23.74
C LEU A 36 0.46 11.43 -24.99
N PHE A 37 0.80 10.20 -25.38
CA PHE A 37 1.68 9.87 -26.51
C PHE A 37 3.18 10.20 -26.33
N SER A 38 3.62 10.63 -25.15
CA SER A 38 5.05 10.78 -24.81
C SER A 38 5.63 9.51 -24.16
N ALA A 39 6.93 9.25 -24.35
CA ALA A 39 7.65 8.23 -23.59
C ALA A 39 7.60 8.47 -22.06
N SER A 40 7.54 9.74 -21.64
CA SER A 40 7.39 10.13 -20.24
C SER A 40 6.04 9.69 -19.64
N CYS A 41 5.00 9.58 -20.47
CA CYS A 41 3.68 9.08 -20.06
C CYS A 41 3.75 7.62 -19.63
N MET A 42 4.49 6.77 -20.35
CA MET A 42 4.61 5.34 -20.03
C MET A 42 5.27 5.13 -18.67
N LEU A 43 6.34 5.89 -18.40
CA LEU A 43 7.04 5.86 -17.11
C LEU A 43 6.13 6.29 -15.95
N LEU A 44 5.44 7.43 -16.10
CA LEU A 44 4.51 7.93 -15.07
C LEU A 44 3.33 6.98 -14.86
N MET A 45 2.80 6.39 -15.93
CA MET A 45 1.70 5.43 -15.85
C MET A 45 2.11 4.17 -15.09
N ALA A 46 3.31 3.64 -15.37
CA ALA A 46 3.84 2.49 -14.64
C ALA A 46 4.02 2.78 -13.13
N LEU A 47 4.59 3.95 -12.78
CA LEU A 47 4.74 4.37 -11.39
C LEU A 47 3.40 4.63 -10.70
N PHE A 48 2.43 5.19 -11.42
CA PHE A 48 1.07 5.39 -10.92
C PHE A 48 0.42 4.04 -10.58
N LEU A 49 0.43 3.09 -11.52
CA LEU A 49 -0.13 1.75 -11.30
C LEU A 49 0.56 1.02 -10.15
N LEU A 50 1.89 1.13 -10.04
CA LEU A 50 2.65 0.56 -8.93
C LEU A 50 2.24 1.18 -7.58
N THR A 51 2.12 2.49 -7.52
CA THR A 51 1.69 3.20 -6.30
C THR A 51 0.26 2.82 -5.92
N HIS A 52 -0.63 2.70 -6.91
CA HIS A 52 -2.02 2.30 -6.70
C HIS A 52 -2.14 0.83 -6.27
N TYR A 53 -1.27 -0.05 -6.78
CA TYR A 53 -1.16 -1.42 -6.31
C TYR A 53 -0.80 -1.48 -4.80
N TYR A 54 0.17 -0.67 -4.36
CA TYR A 54 0.50 -0.60 -2.94
C TYR A 54 -0.62 0.01 -2.10
N CYS A 55 -1.34 1.03 -2.60
CA CYS A 55 -2.51 1.56 -1.91
C CYS A 55 -3.61 0.51 -1.74
N TRP A 56 -3.89 -0.27 -2.79
CA TRP A 56 -4.83 -1.38 -2.72
C TRP A 56 -4.38 -2.45 -1.71
N ARG A 57 -3.08 -2.78 -1.66
CA ARG A 57 -2.56 -3.71 -0.66
C ARG A 57 -2.69 -3.19 0.76
N LEU A 58 -2.42 -1.90 1.00
CA LEU A 58 -2.61 -1.30 2.32
C LEU A 58 -4.09 -1.28 2.74
N TRP A 59 -5.01 -1.02 1.81
CA TRP A 59 -6.45 -1.10 2.07
C TRP A 59 -6.91 -2.52 2.42
N LEU A 60 -6.37 -3.53 1.71
CA LEU A 60 -6.67 -4.92 2.00
C LEU A 60 -6.15 -5.30 3.40
N ASP A 61 -4.90 -4.94 3.69
CA ASP A 61 -4.28 -5.23 4.99
C ASP A 61 -5.04 -4.54 6.12
N GLU A 62 -5.47 -3.28 5.95
CA GLU A 62 -6.32 -2.57 6.92
C GLU A 62 -7.57 -3.38 7.30
N ARG A 63 -8.29 -3.93 6.31
CA ARG A 63 -9.49 -4.73 6.54
C ARG A 63 -9.20 -6.09 7.17
N LEU A 64 -8.09 -6.72 6.78
CA LEU A 64 -7.66 -7.98 7.39
C LEU A 64 -7.30 -7.78 8.86
N PHE A 65 -6.66 -6.67 9.23
CA PHE A 65 -6.37 -6.35 10.64
C PHE A 65 -7.63 -6.04 11.45
N GLN A 66 -8.65 -5.42 10.85
CA GLN A 66 -9.96 -5.27 11.50
C GLN A 66 -10.61 -6.63 11.79
N LEU A 67 -10.57 -7.55 10.83
CA LEU A 67 -11.14 -8.89 10.99
C LEU A 67 -10.42 -9.70 12.07
N ILE A 68 -9.10 -9.55 12.15
CA ILE A 68 -8.26 -10.16 13.20
C ILE A 68 -8.61 -9.60 14.59
N GLU A 69 -8.99 -8.33 14.71
CA GLU A 69 -9.39 -7.73 15.98
C GLU A 69 -10.80 -8.18 16.42
N SER A 70 -11.69 -8.47 15.47
CA SER A 70 -13.05 -8.95 15.76
C SER A 70 -13.13 -10.45 16.05
N GLU A 71 -12.23 -11.24 15.47
CA GLU A 71 -12.22 -12.70 15.65
C GLU A 71 -11.39 -13.12 16.87
N SER A 72 -11.97 -13.94 17.74
CA SER A 72 -11.27 -14.47 18.92
C SER A 72 -10.27 -15.58 18.58
N ASP A 73 -10.43 -16.24 17.43
CA ASP A 73 -9.60 -17.37 17.03
C ASP A 73 -8.77 -17.06 15.76
N LEU A 74 -7.48 -16.81 15.97
CA LEU A 74 -6.51 -16.58 14.89
C LEU A 74 -6.33 -17.80 13.98
N THR A 75 -6.67 -19.00 14.46
CA THR A 75 -6.50 -20.24 13.70
C THR A 75 -7.55 -20.41 12.60
N GLU A 76 -8.78 -19.95 12.84
CA GLU A 76 -9.85 -19.94 11.84
C GLU A 76 -9.55 -18.94 10.71
N PHE A 77 -9.04 -17.76 11.08
CA PHE A 77 -8.54 -16.76 10.13
C PHE A 77 -7.41 -17.34 9.26
N ASP A 78 -6.41 -18.00 9.86
CA ASP A 78 -5.30 -18.61 9.12
C ASP A 78 -5.77 -19.72 8.17
N ASN A 79 -6.77 -20.50 8.56
CA ASN A 79 -7.37 -21.53 7.70
C ASN A 79 -8.12 -20.90 6.51
N GLY A 80 -8.88 -19.83 6.73
CA GLY A 80 -9.53 -19.07 5.65
C GLY A 80 -8.54 -18.47 4.66
N MET A 81 -7.44 -17.89 5.16
CA MET A 81 -6.33 -17.41 4.34
C MET A 81 -5.66 -18.54 3.55
N ALA A 82 -5.43 -19.70 4.16
CA ALA A 82 -4.82 -20.84 3.48
C ALA A 82 -5.70 -21.35 2.33
N HIS A 83 -7.03 -21.34 2.49
CA HIS A 83 -7.98 -21.74 1.46
C HIS A 83 -7.99 -20.78 0.25
N LEU A 84 -7.92 -19.47 0.49
CA LEU A 84 -7.98 -18.45 -0.56
C LEU A 84 -6.68 -18.30 -1.37
N TRP A 85 -5.52 -18.44 -0.72
CA TRP A 85 -4.23 -18.12 -1.33
C TRP A 85 -3.33 -19.33 -1.62
N ALA A 86 -3.84 -20.57 -1.45
CA ALA A 86 -3.15 -21.84 -1.72
C ALA A 86 -1.70 -21.89 -1.18
N LYS A 87 -1.42 -21.13 -0.12
CA LYS A 87 -0.08 -20.99 0.43
C LYS A 87 0.12 -22.06 1.48
N ARG A 88 1.30 -22.70 1.45
CA ARG A 88 1.78 -23.68 2.44
C ARG A 88 1.34 -23.23 3.83
N LYS A 89 0.66 -24.13 4.55
CA LYS A 89 0.29 -24.04 5.97
C LYS A 89 1.54 -23.69 6.79
N ARG A 90 1.92 -22.41 6.79
CA ARG A 90 3.06 -21.91 7.56
C ARG A 90 2.50 -21.78 8.95
N ASN A 91 3.11 -22.49 9.89
CA ASN A 91 2.76 -22.47 11.31
C ASN A 91 2.29 -21.08 11.72
N THR A 92 1.13 -21.02 12.38
CA THR A 92 0.49 -19.86 13.00
C THR A 92 1.37 -18.61 12.96
N CYS A 93 1.18 -17.78 11.93
CA CYS A 93 1.99 -16.59 11.72
C CYS A 93 1.67 -15.60 12.84
N SER A 94 2.64 -15.35 13.73
CA SER A 94 2.44 -14.47 14.87
C SER A 94 2.03 -13.07 14.42
N LEU A 95 1.25 -12.36 15.24
CA LEU A 95 0.84 -10.98 14.95
C LEU A 95 2.04 -10.06 14.66
N VAL A 96 3.18 -10.31 15.31
CA VAL A 96 4.42 -9.55 15.12
C VAL A 96 4.98 -9.71 13.70
N GLU A 97 4.95 -10.92 13.14
CA GLU A 97 5.37 -11.16 11.75
C GLU A 97 4.44 -10.45 10.76
N ARG A 98 3.13 -10.45 11.04
CA ARG A 98 2.13 -9.73 10.22
C ARG A 98 2.37 -8.23 10.24
N TRP A 99 2.65 -7.65 11.41
CA TRP A 99 2.99 -6.23 11.54
C TRP A 99 4.26 -5.85 10.79
N TYR A 100 5.30 -6.70 10.85
CA TYR A 100 6.53 -6.45 10.11
C TYR A 100 6.26 -6.43 8.59
N GLY A 101 5.50 -7.39 8.07
CA GLY A 101 5.13 -7.43 6.66
C GLY A 101 4.35 -6.19 6.20
N ALA A 102 3.35 -5.79 6.97
CA ALA A 102 2.54 -4.61 6.67
C ALA A 102 3.35 -3.30 6.79
N ARG A 103 4.30 -3.21 7.74
CA ARG A 103 5.23 -2.08 7.85
C ARG A 103 6.13 -1.97 6.63
N VAL A 104 6.68 -3.09 6.14
CA VAL A 104 7.48 -3.10 4.91
C VAL A 104 6.66 -2.65 3.71
N LEU A 105 5.41 -3.11 3.59
CA LEU A 105 4.50 -2.65 2.53
C LEU A 105 4.22 -1.15 2.61
N PHE A 106 4.05 -0.61 3.81
CA PHE A 106 3.86 0.83 4.03
C PHE A 106 5.05 1.65 3.52
N TYR A 107 6.29 1.27 3.83
CA TYR A 107 7.48 1.95 3.29
C TYR A 107 7.60 1.81 1.78
N LYS A 108 7.21 0.67 1.20
CA LYS A 108 7.17 0.50 -0.26
C LYS A 108 6.16 1.43 -0.91
N ALA A 109 4.99 1.63 -0.30
CA ALA A 109 3.99 2.59 -0.77
C ALA A 109 4.53 4.03 -0.75
N ILE A 110 5.19 4.43 0.35
CA ILE A 110 5.84 5.75 0.46
C ILE A 110 6.91 5.92 -0.62
N PHE A 111 7.80 4.93 -0.76
CA PHE A 111 8.88 5.01 -1.75
C PHE A 111 8.34 5.11 -3.18
N SER A 112 7.31 4.34 -3.50
CA SER A 112 6.63 4.40 -4.80
C SER A 112 5.99 5.77 -5.05
N LEU A 113 5.32 6.33 -4.04
CA LEU A 113 4.70 7.66 -4.14
C LEU A 113 5.76 8.75 -4.32
N LEU A 114 6.85 8.71 -3.56
CA LEU A 114 7.98 9.64 -3.69
C LEU A 114 8.62 9.54 -5.07
N ALA A 115 8.82 8.33 -5.60
CA ALA A 115 9.35 8.13 -6.94
C ALA A 115 8.41 8.73 -8.00
N LEU A 116 7.09 8.50 -7.89
CA LEU A 116 6.09 9.10 -8.78
C LEU A 116 6.17 10.64 -8.76
N TRP A 117 6.21 11.25 -7.57
CA TRP A 117 6.32 12.69 -7.43
C TRP A 117 7.64 13.25 -7.97
N PHE A 118 8.76 12.60 -7.64
CA PHE A 118 10.08 13.01 -8.11
C PHE A 118 10.16 13.04 -9.63
N VAL A 119 9.72 11.97 -10.28
CA VAL A 119 9.68 11.88 -11.75
C VAL A 119 8.74 12.93 -12.35
N SER A 120 7.55 13.12 -11.75
CA SER A 120 6.59 14.13 -12.18
C SER A 120 7.18 15.55 -12.14
N LEU A 121 7.89 15.90 -11.06
CA LEU A 121 8.54 17.20 -10.91
C LEU A 121 9.69 17.38 -11.90
N CYS A 122 10.54 16.37 -12.10
CA CYS A 122 11.63 16.42 -13.07
C CYS A 122 11.11 16.67 -14.50
N ILE A 123 10.04 15.97 -14.91
CA ILE A 123 9.41 16.18 -16.22
C ILE A 123 8.84 17.58 -16.34
N SER A 124 8.17 18.07 -15.28
CA SER A 124 7.60 19.41 -15.28
C SER A 124 8.69 20.48 -15.42
N LEU A 125 9.77 20.37 -14.65
CA LEU A 125 10.90 21.31 -14.68
C LEU A 125 11.58 21.30 -16.04
N TYR A 126 11.79 20.12 -16.63
CA TYR A 126 12.36 19.98 -17.95
C TYR A 126 11.51 20.69 -19.01
N LYS A 127 10.18 20.52 -18.98
CA LYS A 127 9.26 21.20 -19.90
C LYS A 127 9.19 22.73 -19.72
N THR A 128 9.50 23.23 -18.53
CA THR A 128 9.48 24.68 -18.27
C THR A 128 10.80 25.38 -18.61
N LEU A 129 11.92 24.65 -18.58
CA LEU A 129 13.27 25.19 -18.80
C LEU A 129 13.79 24.98 -20.24
N GLY A 130 13.26 23.99 -20.96
CA GLY A 130 13.58 23.72 -22.37
C GLY A 130 12.47 24.18 -23.30
#